data_AF-A0A150WBS3-F1
#
_entry.id   AF-A0A150WBS3-F1
#
_cell.length_a   1.000
_cell.length_b   1.000
_cell.length_c   1.000
_cell.angle_alpha   90.00
_cell.angle_beta   90.00
_cell.angle_gamma   90.00
#
_symmetry.space_group_name_H-M   'P 1'
#
loop_
_entity.id
_entity.type
_entity.pdbx_description
1 polymer ?
#
loop_
_entity_poly.entity_id
_entity_poly.type
_entity_poly.pdbx_seq_one_letter_code
_entity_poly.pdbx_strand_id
1 'polypeptide(L)'
;MRSLVNLSVGIAAAGLAALALSSCGPRGNKANVELIQDMMESPAIKAQEYDETSPHHSGMRVPPEGTAPVGFEPYRYATDVEGASKNLKNPLAGQMDETTLLVGQKYYETNCAICHGFKGEGGVAAKSSVSEKMALKPPAVISDKVKAWPDGHLYHVITMGQGVMGPYAAHIPQKYRWQVVNYIRFLEKQSK
;
A
#
# COMPACT_ATOMS: atom_id res chain seq x y z
N MET A 1 -3.74 -32.65 56.09
CA MET A 1 -3.32 -32.38 54.70
C MET A 1 -4.21 -31.36 53.98
N ARG A 2 -5.55 -31.48 53.97
CA ARG A 2 -6.45 -30.53 53.27
C ARG A 2 -6.34 -29.07 53.73
N SER A 3 -6.13 -28.82 55.03
CA SER A 3 -6.00 -27.45 55.58
C SER A 3 -4.73 -26.72 55.11
N LEU A 4 -3.60 -27.44 55.02
CA LEU A 4 -2.33 -26.88 54.53
C LEU A 4 -2.35 -26.61 53.02
N VAL A 5 -3.07 -27.44 52.25
CA VAL A 5 -3.28 -27.23 50.80
C VAL A 5 -4.21 -26.05 50.53
N ASN A 6 -5.25 -25.85 51.34
CA ASN A 6 -6.13 -24.69 51.19
C ASN A 6 -5.42 -23.37 51.55
N LEU A 7 -4.52 -23.40 52.54
CA LEU A 7 -3.71 -22.24 52.92
C LEU A 7 -2.69 -21.87 51.84
N SER A 8 -2.01 -22.85 51.22
CA SER A 8 -1.06 -22.59 50.14
C SER A 8 -1.73 -22.09 48.86
N VAL A 9 -2.91 -22.62 48.51
CA VAL A 9 -3.73 -22.12 47.38
C VAL A 9 -4.23 -20.69 47.63
N GLY A 10 -4.63 -20.36 48.87
CA GLY A 10 -5.03 -19.00 49.24
C GLY A 10 -3.89 -17.98 49.12
N ILE A 11 -2.67 -18.35 49.57
CA ILE A 11 -1.49 -17.49 49.45
C ILE A 11 -1.09 -17.31 47.97
N ALA A 12 -1.16 -18.36 47.16
CA ALA A 12 -0.87 -18.27 45.72
C ALA A 12 -1.88 -17.37 44.99
N ALA A 13 -3.17 -17.49 45.32
CA ALA A 13 -4.22 -16.63 44.74
C ALA A 13 -4.07 -15.16 45.15
N ALA A 14 -3.73 -14.90 46.41
CA ALA A 14 -3.45 -13.54 46.89
C ALA A 14 -2.20 -12.94 46.23
N GLY A 15 -1.14 -13.73 46.05
CA GLY A 15 0.05 -13.33 45.31
C GLY A 15 -0.24 -13.00 43.85
N LEU A 16 -1.05 -13.82 43.17
CA LEU A 16 -1.47 -13.56 41.79
C LEU A 16 -2.33 -12.30 41.65
N ALA A 17 -3.24 -12.06 42.62
CA ALA A 17 -4.06 -10.86 42.65
C ALA A 17 -3.23 -9.59 42.89
N ALA A 18 -2.23 -9.64 43.78
CA ALA A 18 -1.31 -8.54 44.03
C ALA A 18 -0.43 -8.22 42.81
N LEU A 19 0.01 -9.25 42.07
CA LEU A 19 0.73 -9.10 40.79
C LEU A 19 -0.16 -8.49 39.69
N ALA A 20 -1.43 -8.89 39.62
CA ALA A 20 -2.39 -8.32 38.66
C ALA A 20 -2.68 -6.84 38.93
N LEU A 21 -2.75 -6.43 40.20
CA LEU A 21 -2.98 -5.03 40.61
C LEU A 21 -1.76 -4.12 40.44
N SER A 22 -0.55 -4.68 40.47
CA SER A 22 0.71 -3.93 40.28
C SER A 22 1.15 -3.80 38.81
N SER A 23 0.51 -4.54 37.91
CA SER A 23 0.69 -4.40 36.45
C SER A 23 0.18 -3.05 35.91
N CYS A 24 -0.75 -2.40 36.63
CA CYS A 24 -1.26 -1.07 36.29
C CYS A 24 -0.43 0.03 36.97
N GLY A 25 0.66 0.44 36.32
CA GLY A 25 1.42 1.62 36.73
C GLY A 25 0.62 2.92 36.49
N PRO A 26 0.84 3.99 37.28
CA PRO A 26 0.06 5.23 37.21
C PRO A 26 0.22 6.04 35.90
N ARG A 27 1.01 5.55 34.94
CA ARG A 27 1.37 6.29 33.71
C ARG A 27 0.43 6.08 32.52
N GLY A 28 -0.48 5.10 32.53
CA GLY A 28 -1.56 4.96 31.53
C GLY A 28 -1.10 5.18 30.08
N ASN A 29 -1.84 6.01 29.32
CA ASN A 29 -1.58 6.39 27.92
C ASN A 29 -0.69 7.64 27.74
N LYS A 30 0.14 8.01 28.74
CA LYS A 30 1.04 9.17 28.60
C LYS A 30 2.39 8.75 28.03
N ALA A 31 3.01 9.64 27.27
CA ALA A 31 4.39 9.48 26.82
C ALA A 31 5.33 9.26 28.03
N ASN A 32 6.42 8.53 27.80
CA ASN A 32 7.37 8.25 28.86
C ASN A 32 8.10 9.53 29.28
N VAL A 33 8.60 9.56 30.52
CA VAL A 33 9.41 10.68 30.99
C VAL A 33 10.81 10.49 30.45
N GLU A 34 11.24 11.44 29.64
CA GLU A 34 12.58 11.47 29.08
C GLU A 34 13.45 12.44 29.89
N LEU A 35 14.49 11.92 30.54
CA LEU A 35 15.30 12.67 31.51
C LEU A 35 16.26 13.66 30.82
N ILE A 36 16.69 13.37 29.59
CA ILE A 36 17.63 14.18 28.81
C ILE A 36 16.97 14.42 27.45
N GLN A 37 16.79 15.69 27.08
CA GLN A 37 16.01 16.12 25.90
C GLN A 37 16.81 16.92 24.88
N ASP A 38 18.10 17.16 25.11
CA ASP A 38 18.88 18.16 24.39
C ASP A 38 18.97 17.96 22.86
N MET A 39 18.55 16.80 22.33
CA MET A 39 18.47 16.54 20.90
C MET A 39 17.35 15.54 20.52
N MET A 40 16.39 15.27 21.41
CA MET A 40 15.31 14.31 21.11
C MET A 40 14.35 14.88 20.06
N GLU A 41 14.03 16.16 20.20
CA GLU A 41 13.31 16.93 19.20
C GLU A 41 14.27 17.88 18.49
N SER A 42 14.28 17.82 17.16
CA SER A 42 15.19 18.63 16.35
C SER A 42 14.52 19.96 15.99
N PRO A 43 15.23 21.10 16.00
CA PRO A 43 14.69 22.35 15.43
C PRO A 43 14.36 22.25 13.93
N ALA A 44 14.93 21.26 13.23
CA ALA A 44 14.71 21.06 11.81
C ALA A 44 13.50 20.15 11.57
N ILE A 45 12.43 20.75 11.01
CA ILE A 45 11.20 20.06 10.62
C ILE A 45 11.50 18.92 9.65
N LYS A 46 11.12 17.69 10.02
CA LYS A 46 11.21 16.49 9.19
C LYS A 46 10.01 16.43 8.24
N ALA A 47 10.13 15.62 7.19
CA ALA A 47 9.14 15.55 6.12
C ALA A 47 7.70 15.37 6.66
N GLN A 48 7.44 14.35 7.47
CA GLN A 48 6.09 14.06 7.99
C GLN A 48 5.84 14.66 9.39
N GLU A 49 6.63 15.66 9.80
CA GLU A 49 6.49 16.31 11.10
C GLU A 49 5.39 17.38 11.07
N TYR A 50 4.88 17.72 12.25
CA TYR A 50 3.93 18.79 12.45
C TYR A 50 4.62 20.16 12.33
N ASP A 51 4.08 21.05 11.50
CA ASP A 51 4.59 22.43 11.32
C ASP A 51 3.47 23.44 11.53
N GLU A 52 3.48 24.16 12.65
CA GLU A 52 2.47 25.17 12.97
C GLU A 52 2.33 26.27 11.90
N THR A 53 3.41 26.58 11.18
CA THR A 53 3.44 27.66 10.18
C THR A 53 2.86 27.23 8.82
N SER A 54 2.68 25.94 8.61
CA SER A 54 2.15 25.38 7.37
C SER A 54 0.62 25.45 7.36
N PRO A 55 -0.04 25.84 6.24
CA PRO A 55 -1.50 25.90 6.14
C PRO A 55 -2.24 24.60 6.48
N HIS A 56 -1.56 23.45 6.35
CA HIS A 56 -2.11 22.12 6.66
C HIS A 56 -1.39 21.43 7.82
N HIS A 57 -0.58 22.18 8.55
CA HIS A 57 0.26 21.70 9.64
C HIS A 57 1.18 20.52 9.32
N SER A 58 1.53 20.34 8.05
CA SER A 58 2.48 19.32 7.60
C SER A 58 3.80 19.97 7.21
N GLY A 59 4.90 19.34 7.62
CA GLY A 59 6.25 19.68 7.15
C GLY A 59 6.43 19.48 5.64
N MET A 60 5.66 18.60 5.00
CA MET A 60 5.62 18.48 3.54
C MET A 60 4.71 19.55 2.95
N ARG A 61 5.26 20.35 2.02
CA ARG A 61 4.49 21.32 1.23
C ARG A 61 4.19 20.74 -0.15
N VAL A 62 3.04 21.09 -0.70
CA VAL A 62 2.68 20.75 -2.07
C VAL A 62 3.52 21.60 -3.03
N PRO A 63 4.23 21.00 -4.00
CA PRO A 63 4.99 21.77 -4.98
C PRO A 63 4.05 22.60 -5.85
N PRO A 64 4.48 23.78 -6.35
CA PRO A 64 3.68 24.58 -7.27
C PRO A 64 3.27 23.79 -8.51
N GLU A 65 2.08 24.09 -9.04
CA GLU A 65 1.55 23.43 -10.23
C GLU A 65 2.47 23.64 -11.44
N GLY A 66 2.58 22.61 -12.29
CA GLY A 66 3.42 22.65 -13.50
C GLY A 66 4.93 22.50 -13.27
N THR A 67 5.38 22.32 -12.03
CA THR A 67 6.79 22.06 -11.75
C THR A 67 7.20 20.64 -12.17
N ALA A 68 8.37 20.53 -12.82
CA ALA A 68 8.95 19.26 -13.24
C ALA A 68 10.31 19.04 -12.53
N PRO A 69 10.51 17.90 -11.85
CA PRO A 69 11.80 17.59 -11.25
C PRO A 69 12.85 17.29 -12.31
N VAL A 70 14.12 17.57 -12.00
CA VAL A 70 15.26 17.28 -12.88
C VAL A 70 15.35 15.77 -13.12
N GLY A 71 15.45 15.37 -14.40
CA GLY A 71 15.57 13.96 -14.79
C GLY A 71 14.27 13.15 -14.71
N PHE A 72 13.13 13.81 -14.50
CA PHE A 72 11.82 13.17 -14.50
C PHE A 72 11.01 13.61 -15.71
N GLU A 73 10.53 12.65 -16.50
CA GLU A 73 9.65 12.91 -17.65
C GLU A 73 8.19 12.78 -17.21
N PRO A 74 7.42 13.90 -17.17
CA PRO A 74 6.03 13.87 -16.75
C PRO A 74 5.17 13.00 -17.66
N TYR A 75 4.22 12.30 -17.06
CA TYR A 75 3.23 11.54 -17.81
C TYR A 75 2.28 12.47 -18.57
N ARG A 76 2.26 12.38 -19.91
CA ARG A 76 1.59 13.36 -20.79
C ARG A 76 0.11 13.09 -21.04
N TYR A 77 -0.40 11.92 -20.67
CA TYR A 77 -1.75 11.46 -21.02
C TYR A 77 -2.70 11.46 -19.82
N ALA A 78 -2.56 12.40 -18.88
CA ALA A 78 -3.28 12.37 -17.60
C ALA A 78 -4.80 12.24 -17.76
N THR A 79 -5.39 12.92 -18.75
CA THR A 79 -6.84 12.89 -19.03
C THR A 79 -7.19 12.14 -20.32
N ASP A 80 -6.19 11.61 -21.04
CA ASP A 80 -6.36 11.05 -22.38
C ASP A 80 -5.98 9.56 -22.43
N VAL A 81 -6.91 8.71 -21.99
CA VAL A 81 -6.75 7.25 -22.04
C VAL A 81 -6.59 6.72 -23.47
N GLU A 82 -7.22 7.36 -24.45
CA GLU A 82 -7.13 6.94 -25.85
C GLU A 82 -5.75 7.23 -26.43
N GLY A 83 -5.21 8.42 -26.19
CA GLY A 83 -3.86 8.79 -26.55
C GLY A 83 -2.83 7.89 -25.87
N ALA A 84 -3.01 7.57 -24.59
CA ALA A 84 -2.16 6.60 -23.90
C ALA A 84 -2.24 5.21 -24.57
N SER A 85 -3.45 4.73 -24.87
CA SER A 85 -3.67 3.43 -25.51
C SER A 85 -3.00 3.32 -26.89
N LYS A 86 -3.04 4.41 -27.67
CA LYS A 86 -2.50 4.44 -29.04
C LYS A 86 -0.98 4.66 -29.05
N ASN A 87 -0.50 5.64 -28.30
CA ASN A 87 0.85 6.18 -28.43
C ASN A 87 1.84 5.63 -27.38
N LEU A 88 1.36 5.20 -26.21
CA LEU A 88 2.24 4.68 -25.17
C LEU A 88 2.59 3.21 -25.46
N LYS A 89 3.85 2.98 -25.82
CA LYS A 89 4.39 1.65 -26.08
C LYS A 89 5.20 1.17 -24.89
N ASN A 90 5.00 -0.10 -24.54
CA ASN A 90 5.74 -0.75 -23.48
C ASN A 90 7.17 -1.06 -23.96
N PRO A 91 8.22 -0.42 -23.40
CA PRO A 91 9.60 -0.67 -23.81
C PRO A 91 10.09 -2.07 -23.37
N LEU A 92 9.40 -2.70 -22.41
CA LEU A 92 9.68 -4.04 -21.90
C LEU A 92 8.69 -5.08 -22.48
N ALA A 93 7.97 -4.75 -23.55
CA ALA A 93 7.02 -5.68 -24.16
C ALA A 93 7.71 -7.00 -24.53
N GLY A 94 7.14 -8.11 -24.07
CA GLY A 94 7.69 -9.46 -24.32
C GLY A 94 8.88 -9.85 -23.44
N GLN A 95 9.44 -8.93 -22.65
CA GLN A 95 10.45 -9.24 -21.63
C GLN A 95 9.76 -9.87 -20.42
N MET A 96 9.74 -11.20 -20.42
CA MET A 96 9.15 -12.04 -19.37
C MET A 96 10.25 -12.80 -18.62
N ASP A 97 11.43 -12.19 -18.50
CA ASP A 97 12.51 -12.73 -17.69
C ASP A 97 12.15 -12.67 -16.20
N GLU A 98 12.82 -13.50 -15.41
CA GLU A 98 12.57 -13.61 -13.98
C GLU A 98 12.75 -12.27 -13.25
N THR A 99 13.74 -11.45 -13.62
CA THR A 99 14.00 -10.19 -12.93
C THR A 99 12.87 -9.17 -13.14
N THR A 100 12.37 -9.08 -14.37
CA THR A 100 11.22 -8.25 -14.73
C THR A 100 9.95 -8.71 -14.02
N LEU A 101 9.68 -10.02 -14.03
CA LEU A 101 8.48 -10.59 -13.43
C LEU A 101 8.49 -10.50 -11.91
N LEU A 102 9.63 -10.70 -11.24
CA LEU A 102 9.73 -10.56 -9.78
C LEU A 102 9.44 -9.12 -9.31
N VAL A 103 9.93 -8.12 -10.06
CA VAL A 103 9.61 -6.71 -9.76
C VAL A 103 8.12 -6.45 -9.98
N GLY A 104 7.57 -6.91 -11.10
CA GLY A 104 6.15 -6.78 -11.40
C GLY A 104 5.25 -7.46 -10.37
N GLN A 105 5.60 -8.68 -9.97
CA GLN A 105 4.94 -9.46 -8.92
C GLN A 105 4.94 -8.70 -7.60
N LYS A 106 6.10 -8.23 -7.14
CA LYS A 106 6.22 -7.46 -5.89
C LYS A 106 5.24 -6.29 -5.86
N TYR A 107 5.23 -5.47 -6.91
CA TYR A 107 4.35 -4.30 -6.96
C TYR A 107 2.88 -4.69 -7.13
N TYR A 108 2.56 -5.73 -7.91
CA TYR A 108 1.21 -6.23 -8.07
C TYR A 108 0.64 -6.78 -6.76
N GLU A 109 1.40 -7.64 -6.07
CA GLU A 109 0.96 -8.23 -4.80
C GLU A 109 0.79 -7.18 -3.70
N THR A 110 1.66 -6.17 -3.67
CA THR A 110 1.59 -5.09 -2.67
C THR A 110 0.41 -4.14 -2.93
N ASN A 111 0.10 -3.81 -4.18
CA ASN A 111 -0.82 -2.71 -4.51
C ASN A 111 -2.13 -3.14 -5.19
N CYS A 112 -2.11 -4.23 -5.96
CA CYS A 112 -3.20 -4.63 -6.84
C CYS A 112 -3.94 -5.87 -6.32
N ALA A 113 -3.22 -6.87 -5.81
CA ALA A 113 -3.78 -8.16 -5.39
C ALA A 113 -4.80 -8.01 -4.25
N ILE A 114 -4.67 -6.98 -3.42
CA ILE A 114 -5.65 -6.68 -2.37
C ILE A 114 -7.06 -6.41 -2.92
N CYS A 115 -7.19 -5.96 -4.18
CA CYS A 115 -8.50 -5.77 -4.82
C CYS A 115 -8.74 -6.77 -5.97
N HIS A 116 -7.71 -7.09 -6.76
CA HIS A 116 -7.84 -7.94 -7.95
C HIS A 116 -7.50 -9.41 -7.70
N GLY A 117 -7.02 -9.78 -6.50
CA GLY A 117 -6.59 -11.13 -6.14
C GLY A 117 -5.20 -11.45 -6.65
N PHE A 118 -4.52 -12.40 -6.00
CA PHE A 118 -3.15 -12.81 -6.36
C PHE A 118 -3.06 -13.40 -7.77
N LYS A 119 -4.12 -14.04 -8.25
CA LYS A 119 -4.22 -14.60 -9.61
C LYS A 119 -4.96 -13.68 -10.60
N GLY A 120 -5.39 -12.50 -10.16
CA GLY A 120 -6.09 -11.55 -11.02
C GLY A 120 -7.56 -11.85 -11.28
N GLU A 121 -8.17 -12.72 -10.47
CA GLU A 121 -9.55 -13.21 -10.62
C GLU A 121 -10.61 -12.12 -10.41
N GLY A 122 -10.29 -11.05 -9.68
CA GLY A 122 -11.21 -9.94 -9.39
C GLY A 122 -12.45 -10.34 -8.56
N GLY A 123 -13.27 -9.34 -8.25
CA GLY A 123 -14.53 -9.49 -7.52
C GLY A 123 -14.45 -10.37 -6.27
N VAL A 124 -15.43 -11.28 -6.11
CA VAL A 124 -15.43 -12.24 -4.99
C VAL A 124 -14.41 -13.37 -5.21
N ALA A 125 -14.11 -13.70 -6.47
CA ALA A 125 -13.15 -14.75 -6.81
C ALA A 125 -11.73 -14.42 -6.36
N ALA A 126 -11.41 -13.12 -6.21
CA ALA A 126 -10.16 -12.64 -5.62
C ALA A 126 -9.92 -13.10 -4.17
N LYS A 127 -10.96 -13.57 -3.45
CA LYS A 127 -10.90 -13.99 -2.03
C LYS A 127 -10.23 -12.96 -1.13
N SER A 128 -10.43 -11.68 -1.46
CA SER A 128 -9.96 -10.56 -0.66
C SER A 128 -11.11 -9.95 0.13
N SER A 129 -10.86 -9.73 1.41
CA SER A 129 -11.80 -9.07 2.31
C SER A 129 -12.14 -7.64 1.89
N VAL A 130 -11.28 -7.01 1.09
CA VAL A 130 -11.54 -5.69 0.51
C VAL A 130 -12.51 -5.82 -0.65
N SER A 131 -12.21 -6.66 -1.64
CA SER A 131 -13.03 -6.84 -2.85
C SER A 131 -14.45 -7.31 -2.56
N GLU A 132 -14.63 -8.15 -1.54
CA GLU A 132 -15.94 -8.64 -1.10
C GLU A 132 -16.83 -7.53 -0.52
N LYS A 133 -16.22 -6.53 0.14
CA LYS A 133 -16.92 -5.40 0.79
C LYS A 133 -17.15 -4.22 -0.15
N MET A 134 -16.51 -4.20 -1.32
CA MET A 134 -16.71 -3.15 -2.31
C MET A 134 -18.09 -3.27 -2.97
N ALA A 135 -18.83 -2.16 -3.00
CA ALA A 135 -20.14 -2.08 -3.67
C ALA A 135 -20.01 -2.38 -5.17
N LEU A 136 -18.99 -1.81 -5.82
CA LEU A 136 -18.61 -2.16 -7.19
C LEU A 136 -17.39 -3.08 -7.15
N LYS A 137 -17.60 -4.33 -7.52
CA LYS A 137 -16.56 -5.36 -7.52
C LYS A 137 -15.51 -5.06 -8.60
N PRO A 138 -14.21 -5.12 -8.27
CA PRO A 138 -13.15 -4.93 -9.25
C PRO A 138 -13.22 -6.02 -10.33
N PRO A 139 -13.00 -5.70 -11.61
CA PRO A 139 -13.02 -6.69 -12.67
C PRO A 139 -11.82 -7.66 -12.54
N ALA A 140 -11.97 -8.85 -13.09
CA ALA A 140 -10.85 -9.76 -13.29
C ALA A 140 -9.86 -9.14 -14.29
N VAL A 141 -8.61 -8.97 -13.89
CA VAL A 141 -7.55 -8.50 -14.81
C VAL A 141 -7.23 -9.54 -15.87
N ILE A 142 -7.59 -10.81 -15.63
CA ILE A 142 -7.49 -11.91 -16.59
C ILE A 142 -8.72 -12.09 -17.50
N SER A 143 -9.70 -11.18 -17.43
CA SER A 143 -10.88 -11.23 -18.32
C SER A 143 -10.51 -10.92 -19.77
N ASP A 144 -11.28 -11.46 -20.72
CA ASP A 144 -11.05 -11.23 -22.16
C ASP A 144 -11.13 -9.75 -22.54
N LYS A 145 -11.97 -8.99 -21.83
CA LYS A 145 -12.05 -7.53 -21.99
C LYS A 145 -10.72 -6.84 -21.68
N VAL A 146 -10.07 -7.20 -20.58
CA VAL A 146 -8.80 -6.60 -20.14
C VAL A 146 -7.63 -7.12 -21.00
N LYS A 147 -7.66 -8.41 -21.36
CA LYS A 147 -6.71 -9.01 -22.31
C LYS A 147 -6.68 -8.28 -23.65
N ALA A 148 -7.84 -7.78 -24.11
CA ALA A 148 -7.96 -7.02 -25.36
C ALA A 148 -7.43 -5.57 -25.27
N TRP A 149 -7.16 -5.05 -24.08
CA TRP A 149 -6.61 -3.69 -23.94
C TRP A 149 -5.15 -3.65 -24.35
N PRO A 150 -4.65 -2.55 -24.95
CA PRO A 150 -3.22 -2.38 -25.20
C PRO A 150 -2.47 -2.09 -23.89
N ASP A 151 -1.17 -2.42 -23.85
CA ASP A 151 -0.34 -2.21 -22.66
C ASP A 151 -0.35 -0.74 -22.17
N GLY A 152 -0.41 0.22 -23.10
CA GLY A 152 -0.53 1.64 -22.78
C GLY A 152 -1.80 2.00 -22.00
N HIS A 153 -2.90 1.27 -22.22
CA HIS A 153 -4.14 1.42 -21.47
C HIS A 153 -3.97 0.93 -20.03
N LEU A 154 -3.38 -0.26 -19.84
CA LEU A 154 -3.10 -0.80 -18.51
C LEU A 154 -2.20 0.15 -17.71
N TYR A 155 -1.15 0.67 -18.36
CA TYR A 155 -0.25 1.65 -17.76
C TYR A 155 -0.99 2.93 -17.34
N HIS A 156 -1.90 3.43 -18.18
CA HIS A 156 -2.72 4.60 -17.88
C HIS A 156 -3.61 4.35 -16.65
N VAL A 157 -4.32 3.22 -16.61
CA VAL A 157 -5.19 2.86 -15.48
C VAL A 157 -4.40 2.75 -14.18
N ILE A 158 -3.19 2.17 -14.21
CA ILE A 158 -2.31 2.13 -13.03
C ILE A 158 -1.89 3.54 -12.61
N THR A 159 -1.63 4.43 -13.58
CA THR A 159 -1.11 5.78 -13.32
C THR A 159 -2.20 6.72 -12.80
N MET A 160 -3.33 6.80 -13.50
CA MET A 160 -4.38 7.81 -13.29
C MET A 160 -5.64 7.24 -12.62
N GLY A 161 -5.77 5.91 -12.51
CA GLY A 161 -6.98 5.26 -12.05
C GLY A 161 -8.05 5.14 -13.14
N GLN A 162 -9.17 4.50 -12.80
CA GLN A 162 -10.34 4.40 -13.66
C GLN A 162 -11.60 4.12 -12.82
N GLY A 163 -12.62 4.96 -12.98
CA GLY A 163 -13.88 4.81 -12.25
C GLY A 163 -13.66 4.91 -10.74
N VAL A 164 -13.90 3.81 -10.01
CA VAL A 164 -13.71 3.74 -8.55
C VAL A 164 -12.27 3.39 -8.14
N MET A 165 -11.42 2.96 -9.08
CA MET A 165 -10.01 2.70 -8.83
C MET A 165 -9.24 4.01 -8.87
N GLY A 166 -8.69 4.44 -7.73
CA GLY A 166 -7.86 5.64 -7.64
C GLY A 166 -6.50 5.50 -8.35
N PRO A 167 -5.75 6.61 -8.51
CA PRO A 167 -4.43 6.60 -9.13
C PRO A 167 -3.38 5.94 -8.22
N TYR A 168 -2.52 5.07 -8.79
CA TYR A 168 -1.40 4.44 -8.06
C TYR A 168 -0.04 5.10 -8.37
N ALA A 169 -0.03 6.24 -9.06
CA ALA A 169 1.21 6.92 -9.44
C ALA A 169 2.15 7.25 -8.27
N ALA A 170 1.59 7.55 -7.09
CA ALA A 170 2.34 7.84 -5.87
C ALA A 170 2.91 6.59 -5.19
N HIS A 171 2.30 5.42 -5.38
CA HIS A 171 2.71 4.16 -4.77
C HIS A 171 3.69 3.36 -5.64
N ILE A 172 3.55 3.49 -6.97
CA ILE A 172 4.37 2.76 -7.94
C ILE A 172 5.17 3.77 -8.77
N PRO A 173 6.50 3.84 -8.59
CA PRO A 173 7.36 4.69 -9.39
C PRO A 173 7.22 4.39 -10.89
N GLN A 174 7.28 5.43 -11.73
CA GLN A 174 7.10 5.33 -13.19
C GLN A 174 7.97 4.25 -13.85
N LYS A 175 9.20 4.06 -13.35
CA LYS A 175 10.16 3.04 -13.80
C LYS A 175 9.73 1.59 -13.61
N TYR A 176 8.78 1.33 -12.70
CA TYR A 176 8.35 -0.03 -12.32
C TYR A 176 6.95 -0.40 -12.83
N ARG A 177 6.20 0.57 -13.36
CA ARG A 177 4.82 0.35 -13.83
C ARG A 177 4.76 -0.61 -15.02
N TRP A 178 5.76 -0.62 -15.89
CA TRP A 178 5.81 -1.54 -17.04
C TRP A 178 6.01 -3.01 -16.61
N GLN A 179 6.77 -3.25 -15.56
CA GLN A 179 6.97 -4.58 -14.99
C GLN A 179 5.65 -5.10 -14.39
N VAL A 180 4.85 -4.23 -13.78
CA VAL A 180 3.49 -4.57 -13.33
C VAL A 180 2.59 -4.94 -14.52
N VAL A 181 2.63 -4.17 -15.61
CA VAL A 181 1.91 -4.50 -16.84
C VAL A 181 2.34 -5.88 -17.38
N ASN A 182 3.64 -6.16 -17.45
CA ASN A 182 4.16 -7.46 -17.87
C ASN A 182 3.70 -8.59 -16.94
N TYR A 183 3.66 -8.36 -15.63
CA TYR A 183 3.17 -9.34 -14.68
C TYR A 183 1.66 -9.61 -14.85
N ILE A 184 0.84 -8.59 -15.15
CA ILE A 184 -0.56 -8.79 -15.52
C ILE A 184 -0.66 -9.66 -16.78
N ARG A 185 0.14 -9.39 -17.81
CA ARG A 185 0.21 -10.23 -19.02
C ARG A 185 0.66 -11.66 -18.72
N PHE A 186 1.51 -11.85 -17.73
CA PHE A 186 1.91 -13.18 -17.28
C PHE A 186 0.72 -13.91 -16.65
N LEU A 187 -0.02 -13.27 -15.73
CA LEU A 187 -1.24 -13.85 -15.13
C LEU A 187 -2.29 -14.21 -16.19
N GLU A 188 -2.50 -13.34 -17.19
CA GLU A 188 -3.42 -13.58 -18.32
C GLU A 188 -3.06 -14.84 -19.13
N LYS A 189 -1.77 -15.18 -19.23
CA LYS A 189 -1.29 -16.39 -19.92
C LYS A 189 -1.44 -17.64 -19.06
N GLN A 190 -1.27 -17.52 -17.74
CA GLN A 190 -1.45 -18.63 -16.79
C GLN A 190 -2.92 -18.98 -16.56
N SER A 191 -3.85 -18.06 -16.88
CA SER A 191 -5.28 -18.27 -16.69
C SER A 191 -5.96 -19.09 -17.81
N LYS A 192 -5.19 -19.61 -18.77
CA LYS A 192 -5.68 -20.49 -19.84
C LYS A 192 -5.77 -21.92 -19.32
#